data_AF-A0A061EX56-F1
#
_entry.id   AF-A0A061EX56-F1
#
_cell.length_a   1.000
_cell.length_b   1.000
_cell.length_c   1.000
_cell.angle_alpha   90.00
_cell.angle_beta   90.00
_cell.angle_gamma   90.00
#
_symmetry.space_group_name_H-M   'P 1'
#
loop_
_entity.id
_entity.type
_entity.pdbx_description
1 polymer ?
#
loop_
_entity_poly.entity_id
_entity_poly.type
_entity_poly.pdbx_seq_one_letter_code
_entity_poly.pdbx_strand_id
1 'polypeptide(L)'
;MEESFVPFRGIKNDLRGRLKCYKQDWTGGFGAGFRILAPTTYIFFASAIPVISFGEQLERDTDGVLTAVQTLASTALCGIIHSIIGGQPLLILGVAEPTVIMYTFMFNFAKNRLDLGSELFLAWTGWVCVWTAILLFLLAILGACSIINRFTRLAGELFGLLIAMLFMQQAIKGLVDEFRIPERENPKLVEFQPSWRFANGMFALVLSFGLLLTALRSRKARSWRFGSGSLRGFIADYGVPLMVLVWTAISYVPAGTIPKGIPRRLFSPNPWSPGAYENWTVIKDMLKVPVLYIIGAFIPATMIAVLYYFDHSVAAQLAQQKEFNLRKPPSFHYDLLLLGFLTILCGLIGIPPANGVIPQSPMHTKSLATLKHQLLRNRLVATARKCMRKNGSLGQVYESMQEAYQQMQTPLIYQEPSARGLKELKESTIQMASNMGNINAPVDETVFDVEKEIDDLLPVEVKEQRLSNLLQATMVGGCVAAMPFIKKIPTSVLWGYFAFMAIESLPGNQFWERILLLFTAPSRRYK
;
A
#
# COMPACT_ATOMS: atom_id res chain seq x y z
N MET A 1 -2.55 -20.20 25.78
CA MET A 1 -3.73 -20.05 26.65
C MET A 1 -4.93 -20.08 25.74
N GLU A 2 -5.71 -21.17 25.82
CA GLU A 2 -6.97 -21.35 25.09
C GLU A 2 -7.96 -20.30 25.62
N GLU A 3 -8.13 -19.21 24.88
CA GLU A 3 -9.22 -18.28 25.14
C GLU A 3 -10.53 -19.01 24.83
N SER A 4 -11.34 -19.23 25.85
CA SER A 4 -12.73 -19.65 25.67
C SER A 4 -13.40 -18.71 24.67
N PHE A 5 -13.97 -19.28 23.61
CA PHE A 5 -14.68 -18.58 22.54
C PHE A 5 -15.94 -17.89 23.09
N VAL A 6 -15.74 -16.75 23.76
CA VAL A 6 -16.84 -15.89 24.21
C VAL A 6 -17.13 -14.91 23.07
N PRO A 7 -18.30 -15.01 22.42
CA PRO A 7 -18.65 -14.12 21.33
C PRO A 7 -18.61 -12.65 21.80
N PHE A 8 -18.21 -11.74 20.91
CA PHE A 8 -18.04 -10.29 21.15
C PHE A 8 -16.91 -9.86 22.10
N ARG A 9 -16.25 -10.76 22.83
CA ARG A 9 -15.18 -10.38 23.77
C ARG A 9 -13.97 -9.77 23.03
N GLY A 10 -13.58 -10.34 21.89
CA GLY A 10 -12.49 -9.83 21.05
C GLY A 10 -12.74 -8.40 20.57
N ILE A 11 -13.92 -8.13 19.99
CA ILE A 11 -14.29 -6.79 19.50
C ILE A 11 -14.30 -5.76 20.63
N LYS A 12 -14.82 -6.11 21.82
CA LYS A 12 -14.89 -5.20 22.97
C LYS A 12 -13.49 -4.86 23.51
N ASN A 13 -12.58 -5.84 23.53
CA ASN A 13 -11.20 -5.64 23.97
C ASN A 13 -10.43 -4.74 22.99
N ASP A 14 -10.54 -5.03 21.69
CA ASP A 14 -9.93 -4.26 20.62
C ASP A 14 -10.37 -2.78 20.67
N LEU A 15 -11.68 -2.55 20.77
CA LEU A 15 -12.26 -1.20 20.84
C LEU A 15 -11.81 -0.45 22.10
N ARG A 16 -11.83 -1.10 23.27
CA ARG A 16 -11.40 -0.49 24.53
C ARG A 16 -9.91 -0.16 24.53
N GLY A 17 -9.07 -0.98 23.90
CA GLY A 17 -7.64 -0.74 23.73
C GLY A 17 -7.38 0.49 22.84
N ARG A 18 -8.02 0.54 21.67
CA ARG A 18 -7.79 1.60 20.68
C ARG A 18 -8.45 2.94 21.04
N LEU A 19 -9.60 2.94 21.70
CA LEU A 19 -10.26 4.18 22.17
C LEU A 19 -9.34 5.03 23.07
N LYS A 20 -8.51 4.39 23.90
CA LYS A 20 -7.54 5.09 24.77
C LYS A 20 -6.44 5.80 23.97
N CYS A 21 -6.02 5.20 22.86
CA CYS A 21 -4.95 5.73 22.01
C CYS A 21 -5.46 6.70 20.93
N TYR A 22 -6.77 6.71 20.65
CA TYR A 22 -7.36 7.44 19.52
C TYR A 22 -6.99 8.93 19.49
N LYS A 23 -7.08 9.64 20.62
CA LYS A 23 -6.72 11.07 20.71
C LYS A 23 -5.23 11.30 20.39
N GLN A 24 -4.37 10.36 20.75
CA GLN A 24 -2.92 10.45 20.51
C GLN A 24 -2.55 10.20 19.04
N ASP A 25 -3.34 9.40 18.31
CA ASP A 25 -3.13 9.17 16.87
C ASP A 25 -3.25 10.47 16.07
N TRP A 26 -4.24 11.31 16.43
CA TRP A 26 -4.49 12.59 15.77
C TRP A 26 -3.48 13.65 16.16
N THR A 27 -3.23 13.85 17.46
CA THR A 27 -2.21 14.82 17.90
C THR A 27 -0.81 14.44 17.42
N GLY A 28 -0.53 13.14 17.35
CA GLY A 28 0.70 12.59 16.79
C GLY A 28 0.89 12.89 15.31
N GLY A 29 -0.19 12.84 14.52
CA GLY A 29 -0.19 13.22 13.11
C GLY A 29 0.08 14.72 12.92
N PHE A 30 -0.71 15.59 13.55
CA PHE A 30 -0.50 17.04 13.40
C PHE A 30 0.89 17.51 13.87
N GLY A 31 1.44 16.88 14.91
CA GLY A 31 2.77 17.22 15.44
C GLY A 31 3.96 16.88 14.54
N ALA A 32 3.80 16.02 13.52
CA ALA A 32 4.89 15.71 12.58
C ALA A 32 4.94 16.66 11.35
N GLY A 33 3.94 17.54 11.21
CA GLY A 33 3.96 18.66 10.25
C GLY A 33 4.15 18.23 8.78
N PHE A 34 4.88 19.03 8.01
CA PHE A 34 5.12 18.83 6.58
C PHE A 34 5.85 17.54 6.22
N ARG A 35 6.52 16.88 7.17
CA ARG A 35 7.29 15.67 6.88
C ARG A 35 6.42 14.44 6.65
N ILE A 36 5.15 14.45 7.08
CA ILE A 36 4.16 13.40 6.74
C ILE A 36 3.79 13.44 5.26
N LEU A 37 3.91 14.60 4.60
CA LEU A 37 3.54 14.73 3.19
C LEU A 37 4.36 13.81 2.28
N ALA A 38 5.62 13.52 2.62
CA ALA A 38 6.45 12.61 1.84
C ALA A 38 5.89 11.16 1.86
N PRO A 39 5.72 10.50 3.04
CA PRO A 39 5.02 9.21 3.13
C PRO A 39 3.61 9.23 2.53
N THR A 40 2.82 10.27 2.78
CA THR A 40 1.46 10.38 2.24
C THR A 40 1.46 10.42 0.72
N THR A 41 2.34 11.22 0.11
CA THR A 41 2.41 11.33 -1.35
C THR A 41 2.93 10.04 -1.97
N TYR A 42 3.96 9.44 -1.37
CA TYR A 42 4.49 8.15 -1.81
C TYR A 42 3.40 7.07 -1.81
N ILE A 43 2.68 6.90 -0.71
CA ILE A 43 1.60 5.91 -0.59
C ILE A 43 0.40 6.26 -1.46
N PHE A 44 0.10 7.54 -1.66
CA PHE A 44 -0.92 7.97 -2.60
C PHE A 44 -0.65 7.44 -4.01
N PHE A 45 0.56 7.63 -4.54
CA PHE A 45 0.92 7.08 -5.86
C PHE A 45 1.01 5.56 -5.84
N ALA A 46 1.54 4.98 -4.75
CA ALA A 46 1.60 3.53 -4.57
C ALA A 46 0.20 2.86 -4.59
N SER A 47 -0.83 3.59 -4.16
CA SER A 47 -2.22 3.11 -4.13
C SER A 47 -3.03 3.50 -5.35
N ALA A 48 -2.88 4.71 -5.89
CA ALA A 48 -3.69 5.19 -7.00
C ALA A 48 -3.40 4.43 -8.30
N ILE A 49 -2.12 4.17 -8.61
CA ILE A 49 -1.73 3.58 -9.91
C ILE A 49 -2.24 2.13 -10.06
N PRO A 50 -2.07 1.22 -9.08
CA PRO A 50 -2.64 -0.13 -9.19
C PRO A 50 -4.15 -0.10 -9.31
N VAL A 51 -4.82 0.77 -8.54
CA VAL A 51 -6.28 0.90 -8.55
C VAL A 51 -6.79 1.40 -9.90
N ILE A 52 -6.09 2.33 -10.55
CA ILE A 52 -6.43 2.79 -11.91
C ILE A 52 -6.35 1.64 -12.91
N SER A 53 -5.29 0.85 -12.85
CA SER A 53 -5.10 -0.26 -13.79
C SER A 53 -6.02 -1.45 -13.53
N PHE A 54 -6.27 -1.81 -12.27
CA PHE A 54 -7.31 -2.78 -11.93
C PHE A 54 -8.70 -2.29 -12.32
N GLY A 55 -8.93 -0.99 -12.22
CA GLY A 55 -10.10 -0.33 -12.76
C GLY A 55 -10.24 -0.46 -14.27
N GLU A 56 -9.15 -0.27 -15.02
CA GLU A 56 -9.11 -0.49 -16.47
C GLU A 56 -9.31 -1.96 -16.83
N GLN A 57 -8.72 -2.87 -16.05
CA GLN A 57 -8.92 -4.31 -16.23
C GLN A 57 -10.38 -4.69 -16.03
N LEU A 58 -11.03 -4.21 -14.96
CA LEU A 58 -12.46 -4.37 -14.74
C LEU A 58 -13.26 -3.78 -15.91
N GLU A 59 -12.87 -2.60 -16.40
CA GLU A 59 -13.53 -1.97 -17.54
C GLU A 59 -13.47 -2.85 -18.77
N ARG A 60 -12.33 -3.49 -19.07
CA ARG A 60 -12.13 -4.43 -20.20
C ARG A 60 -12.77 -5.80 -20.01
N ASP A 61 -12.89 -6.27 -18.78
CA ASP A 61 -13.44 -7.60 -18.49
C ASP A 61 -14.98 -7.58 -18.26
N THR A 62 -15.58 -6.41 -17.98
CA THR A 62 -17.02 -6.26 -17.64
C THR A 62 -17.85 -5.50 -18.67
N ASP A 63 -17.46 -5.50 -19.94
CA ASP A 63 -18.13 -4.76 -21.04
C ASP A 63 -18.38 -3.26 -20.76
N GLY A 64 -17.55 -2.64 -19.92
CA GLY A 64 -17.65 -1.22 -19.57
C GLY A 64 -18.65 -0.91 -18.46
N VAL A 65 -19.24 -1.94 -17.84
CA VAL A 65 -20.19 -1.78 -16.72
C VAL A 65 -19.47 -1.27 -15.46
N LEU A 66 -18.30 -1.83 -15.14
CA LEU A 66 -17.43 -1.35 -14.08
C LEU A 66 -16.25 -0.57 -14.65
N THR A 67 -16.01 0.64 -14.13
CA THR A 67 -15.02 1.57 -14.66
C THR A 67 -13.95 1.89 -13.64
N ALA A 68 -12.81 2.42 -14.08
CA ALA A 68 -11.73 2.83 -13.19
C ALA A 68 -12.15 3.87 -12.14
N VAL A 69 -13.15 4.70 -12.46
CA VAL A 69 -13.71 5.69 -11.54
C VAL A 69 -14.38 5.03 -10.32
N GLN A 70 -15.15 3.95 -10.52
CA GLN A 70 -15.83 3.25 -9.43
C GLN A 70 -14.83 2.56 -8.48
N THR A 71 -13.75 2.00 -9.04
CA THR A 71 -12.66 1.38 -8.27
C THR A 71 -11.90 2.42 -7.44
N LEU A 72 -11.63 3.61 -8.00
CA LEU A 72 -11.05 4.74 -7.29
C LEU A 72 -11.98 5.28 -6.19
N ALA A 73 -13.27 5.43 -6.50
CA ALA A 73 -14.27 5.90 -5.55
C ALA A 73 -14.40 4.94 -4.36
N SER A 74 -14.39 3.62 -4.61
CA SER A 74 -14.37 2.61 -3.55
C SER A 74 -13.15 2.73 -2.65
N THR A 75 -11.95 2.83 -3.25
CA THR A 75 -10.70 2.97 -2.50
C THR A 75 -10.71 4.23 -1.64
N ALA A 76 -11.17 5.36 -2.19
CA ALA A 76 -11.26 6.63 -1.46
C ALA A 76 -12.27 6.56 -0.31
N LEU A 77 -13.48 6.06 -0.56
CA LEU A 77 -14.56 5.99 0.42
C LEU A 77 -14.19 5.04 1.57
N CYS A 78 -13.75 3.82 1.26
CA CYS A 78 -13.31 2.86 2.26
C CYS A 78 -12.09 3.36 3.04
N GLY A 79 -11.12 3.97 2.36
CA GLY A 79 -9.93 4.55 2.98
C GLY A 79 -10.26 5.67 3.96
N ILE A 80 -11.16 6.60 3.60
CA ILE A 80 -11.60 7.69 4.47
C ILE A 80 -12.32 7.14 5.70
N ILE A 81 -13.32 6.28 5.50
CA ILE A 81 -14.12 5.73 6.61
C ILE A 81 -13.22 4.93 7.56
N HIS A 82 -12.32 4.10 7.03
CA HIS A 82 -11.41 3.31 7.86
C HIS A 82 -10.34 4.15 8.55
N SER A 83 -9.85 5.23 7.95
CA SER A 83 -8.91 6.13 8.62
C SER A 83 -9.53 6.79 9.87
N ILE A 84 -10.83 7.08 9.82
CA ILE A 84 -11.59 7.71 10.91
C ILE A 84 -12.01 6.65 11.94
N ILE A 85 -12.66 5.58 11.50
CA ILE A 85 -13.35 4.63 12.38
C ILE A 85 -12.46 3.42 12.70
N GLY A 86 -11.57 3.00 11.79
CA GLY A 86 -10.81 1.75 11.90
C GLY A 86 -9.93 1.64 13.14
N GLY A 87 -9.73 0.41 13.59
CA GLY A 87 -8.86 0.04 14.70
C GLY A 87 -7.38 0.20 14.34
N GLN A 88 -6.94 -0.30 13.19
CA GLN A 88 -5.55 -0.23 12.74
C GLN A 88 -5.30 0.92 11.75
N PRO A 89 -4.66 2.03 12.18
CA PRO A 89 -4.46 3.20 11.33
C PRO A 89 -3.32 3.07 10.32
N LEU A 90 -2.58 1.95 10.31
CA LEU A 90 -1.50 1.70 9.35
C LEU A 90 -1.99 0.95 8.10
N LEU A 91 -3.18 0.34 8.18
CA LEU A 91 -3.71 -0.49 7.11
C LEU A 91 -4.20 0.38 5.94
N ILE A 92 -3.76 0.05 4.73
CA ILE A 92 -4.23 0.71 3.51
C ILE A 92 -5.29 -0.16 2.87
N LEU A 93 -6.49 0.41 2.69
CA LEU A 93 -7.57 -0.22 1.94
C LEU A 93 -7.47 0.16 0.47
N GLY A 94 -7.76 -0.80 -0.40
CA GLY A 94 -7.83 -0.61 -1.84
C GLY A 94 -8.42 -1.84 -2.49
N VAL A 95 -8.59 -1.77 -3.81
CA VAL A 95 -9.04 -2.94 -4.59
C VAL A 95 -7.82 -3.79 -4.95
N ALA A 96 -7.85 -5.04 -4.54
CA ALA A 96 -6.84 -6.03 -4.89
C ALA A 96 -7.21 -6.81 -6.15
N GLU A 97 -6.21 -7.39 -6.81
CA GLU A 97 -6.41 -8.23 -8.01
C GLU A 97 -7.37 -9.40 -7.78
N PRO A 98 -7.36 -10.13 -6.65
CA PRO A 98 -8.34 -11.19 -6.40
C PRO A 98 -9.79 -10.71 -6.45
N THR A 99 -10.08 -9.49 -5.98
CA THR A 99 -11.41 -8.88 -6.12
C THR A 99 -11.77 -8.69 -7.59
N VAL A 100 -10.84 -8.22 -8.42
CA VAL A 100 -11.06 -8.02 -9.86
C VAL A 100 -11.36 -9.34 -10.57
N ILE A 101 -10.62 -10.41 -10.25
CA ILE A 101 -10.84 -11.75 -10.80
C ILE A 101 -12.23 -12.26 -10.40
N MET A 102 -12.61 -12.10 -9.13
CA MET A 102 -13.91 -12.50 -8.62
C MET A 102 -15.06 -11.79 -9.34
N TYR A 103 -14.93 -10.46 -9.51
CA TYR A 103 -15.93 -9.66 -10.23
C TYR A 103 -16.03 -10.04 -11.71
N THR A 104 -14.90 -10.36 -12.34
CA THR A 104 -14.86 -10.84 -13.74
C THR A 104 -15.56 -12.18 -13.87
N PHE A 105 -15.31 -13.12 -12.96
CA PHE A 105 -16.00 -14.41 -12.93
C PHE A 105 -17.51 -14.24 -12.73
N MET A 106 -17.90 -13.38 -11.78
CA MET A 106 -19.29 -13.04 -11.53
C MET A 106 -19.95 -12.41 -12.77
N PHE A 107 -19.27 -11.52 -13.48
CA PHE A 107 -19.78 -10.91 -14.69
C PHE A 107 -19.99 -11.94 -15.81
N ASN A 108 -19.00 -12.82 -16.04
CA ASN A 108 -19.13 -13.91 -17.01
C ASN A 108 -20.25 -14.89 -16.64
N PHE A 109 -20.45 -15.15 -15.35
CA PHE A 109 -21.58 -15.95 -14.88
C PHE A 109 -22.93 -15.28 -15.15
N ALA A 110 -23.04 -13.97 -14.87
CA ALA A 110 -24.25 -13.19 -15.10
C ALA A 110 -24.59 -13.06 -16.60
N LYS A 111 -23.60 -12.75 -17.43
CA LYS A 111 -23.76 -12.56 -18.89
C LYS A 111 -24.26 -13.81 -19.62
N ASN A 112 -23.87 -15.00 -19.14
CA ASN A 112 -24.28 -16.27 -19.73
C ASN A 112 -25.70 -16.71 -19.33
N ARG A 113 -26.43 -15.92 -18.52
CA ARG A 113 -27.78 -16.24 -18.03
C ARG A 113 -28.79 -15.23 -18.57
N LEU A 114 -29.84 -15.77 -19.22
CA LEU A 114 -30.93 -15.00 -19.81
C LEU A 114 -31.73 -14.18 -18.78
N ASP A 115 -31.82 -14.66 -17.53
CA ASP A 115 -32.65 -14.03 -16.48
C ASP A 115 -31.97 -12.86 -15.75
N LEU A 116 -30.64 -12.73 -15.85
CA LEU A 116 -29.86 -11.71 -15.14
C LEU A 116 -29.35 -10.64 -16.11
N GLY A 117 -28.81 -11.06 -17.26
CA GLY A 117 -28.20 -10.15 -18.24
C GLY A 117 -27.03 -9.33 -17.67
N SER A 118 -26.49 -8.42 -18.50
CA SER A 118 -25.46 -7.47 -18.09
C SER A 118 -26.01 -6.31 -17.24
N GLU A 119 -27.32 -6.02 -17.35
CA GLU A 119 -27.96 -4.89 -16.67
C GLU A 119 -28.21 -5.14 -15.18
N LEU A 120 -28.63 -6.36 -14.79
CA LEU A 120 -28.87 -6.69 -13.36
C LEU A 120 -27.61 -7.21 -12.65
N PHE A 121 -26.46 -7.25 -13.33
CA PHE A 121 -25.19 -7.69 -12.73
C PHE A 121 -24.85 -6.87 -11.48
N LEU A 122 -24.92 -5.54 -11.55
CA LEU A 122 -24.63 -4.66 -10.42
C LEU A 122 -25.55 -4.95 -9.23
N ALA A 123 -26.85 -5.12 -9.47
CA ALA A 123 -27.84 -5.46 -8.45
C ALA A 123 -27.57 -6.82 -7.80
N TRP A 124 -27.19 -7.83 -8.59
CA TRP A 124 -26.79 -9.14 -8.08
C TRP A 124 -25.51 -9.06 -7.25
N THR A 125 -24.52 -8.26 -7.66
CA THR A 125 -23.30 -8.05 -6.85
C THR A 125 -23.60 -7.41 -5.50
N GLY A 126 -24.64 -6.56 -5.41
CA GLY A 126 -25.14 -6.02 -4.15
C GLY A 126 -25.59 -7.12 -3.18
N TRP A 127 -26.36 -8.11 -3.66
CA TRP A 127 -26.77 -9.27 -2.84
C TRP A 127 -25.59 -10.16 -2.43
N VAL A 128 -24.62 -10.36 -3.32
CA VAL A 128 -23.37 -11.06 -2.98
C VAL A 128 -22.64 -10.32 -1.85
N CYS A 129 -22.58 -8.99 -1.90
CA CYS A 129 -21.98 -8.17 -0.84
C CYS A 129 -22.75 -8.27 0.49
N VAL A 130 -24.09 -8.31 0.47
CA VAL A 130 -24.90 -8.51 1.68
C VAL A 130 -24.58 -9.85 2.36
N TRP A 131 -24.55 -10.94 1.60
CA TRP A 131 -24.17 -12.26 2.14
C TRP A 131 -22.72 -12.27 2.64
N THR A 132 -21.81 -11.66 1.89
CA THR A 132 -20.40 -11.54 2.27
C THR A 132 -20.25 -10.83 3.60
N ALA A 133 -20.98 -9.72 3.80
CA ALA A 133 -20.94 -8.97 5.04
C ALA A 133 -21.49 -9.74 6.24
N ILE A 134 -22.59 -10.48 6.06
CA ILE A 134 -23.16 -11.35 7.10
C ILE A 134 -22.12 -12.40 7.53
N LEU A 135 -21.43 -13.01 6.57
CA LEU A 135 -20.36 -13.98 6.86
C LEU A 135 -19.17 -13.32 7.57
N LEU A 136 -18.75 -12.12 7.14
CA LEU A 136 -17.68 -11.38 7.81
C LEU A 136 -18.05 -10.97 9.24
N PHE A 137 -19.30 -10.56 9.49
CA PHE A 137 -19.80 -10.29 10.84
C PHE A 137 -19.78 -11.54 11.70
N LEU A 138 -20.21 -12.68 11.16
CA LEU A 138 -20.18 -13.96 11.86
C LEU A 138 -18.74 -14.38 12.20
N LEU A 139 -17.80 -14.25 11.25
CA LEU A 139 -16.38 -14.52 11.49
C LEU A 139 -15.75 -13.59 12.54
N ALA A 140 -16.14 -12.31 12.55
CA ALA A 140 -15.69 -11.32 13.53
C ALA A 140 -16.20 -11.65 14.93
N ILE A 141 -17.48 -12.05 15.07
CA ILE A 141 -18.11 -12.39 16.35
C ILE A 141 -17.55 -13.70 16.91
N LEU A 142 -17.35 -14.70 16.05
CA LEU A 142 -16.80 -16.01 16.43
C LEU A 142 -15.29 -15.97 16.73
N GLY A 143 -14.61 -14.83 16.58
CA GLY A 143 -13.19 -14.74 16.92
C GLY A 143 -12.28 -15.52 15.97
N ALA A 144 -12.68 -15.66 14.69
CA ALA A 144 -11.89 -16.35 13.67
C ALA A 144 -10.46 -15.77 13.57
N CYS A 145 -10.29 -14.48 13.89
CA CYS A 145 -8.99 -13.79 13.92
C CYS A 145 -7.97 -14.46 14.86
N SER A 146 -8.38 -15.29 15.82
CA SER A 146 -7.44 -16.11 16.61
C SER A 146 -6.58 -17.05 15.75
N ILE A 147 -7.10 -17.50 14.59
CA ILE A 147 -6.40 -18.34 13.62
C ILE A 147 -5.22 -17.59 12.97
N ILE A 148 -5.27 -16.25 12.91
CA ILE A 148 -4.22 -15.45 12.27
C ILE A 148 -2.87 -15.60 12.98
N ASN A 149 -2.88 -15.83 14.30
CA ASN A 149 -1.63 -16.01 15.07
C ASN A 149 -0.89 -17.29 14.67
N ARG A 150 -1.57 -18.21 13.96
CA ARG A 150 -0.96 -19.42 13.38
C ARG A 150 -0.28 -19.16 12.04
N PHE A 151 -0.53 -18.00 11.41
CA PHE A 151 0.10 -17.59 10.17
C PHE A 151 1.56 -17.25 10.43
N THR A 152 2.45 -18.12 9.98
CA THR A 152 3.89 -18.00 10.21
C THR A 152 4.54 -17.05 9.21
N ARG A 153 5.76 -16.59 9.53
CA ARG A 153 6.60 -15.78 8.62
C ARG A 153 6.74 -16.43 7.24
N LEU A 154 6.89 -17.77 7.19
CA LEU A 154 7.01 -18.52 5.94
C LEU A 154 5.80 -18.29 5.03
N ALA A 155 4.58 -18.38 5.58
CA ALA A 155 3.37 -18.14 4.79
C ALA A 155 3.37 -16.70 4.25
N GLY A 156 3.65 -15.70 5.09
CA GLY A 156 3.70 -14.29 4.65
C GLY A 156 4.70 -14.02 3.53
N GLU A 157 5.88 -14.65 3.58
CA GLU A 157 6.90 -14.53 2.54
C GLU A 157 6.50 -15.24 1.23
N LEU A 158 5.85 -16.40 1.29
CA LEU A 158 5.32 -17.08 0.10
C LEU A 158 4.21 -16.24 -0.55
N PHE A 159 3.30 -15.67 0.24
CA PHE A 159 2.25 -14.80 -0.27
C PHE A 159 2.81 -13.54 -0.92
N GLY A 160 3.82 -12.90 -0.29
CA GLY A 160 4.51 -11.76 -0.89
C GLY A 160 5.15 -12.09 -2.24
N LEU A 161 5.76 -13.27 -2.39
CA LEU A 161 6.33 -13.72 -3.66
C LEU A 161 5.25 -14.00 -4.71
N LEU A 162 4.13 -14.63 -4.31
CA LEU A 162 3.01 -14.91 -5.21
C LEU A 162 2.45 -13.62 -5.81
N ILE A 163 2.22 -12.60 -4.97
CA ILE A 163 1.73 -11.29 -5.45
C ILE A 163 2.75 -10.62 -6.38
N ALA A 164 4.05 -10.69 -6.08
CA ALA A 164 5.09 -10.18 -6.96
C ALA A 164 5.07 -10.86 -8.34
N MET A 165 4.90 -12.18 -8.36
CA MET A 165 4.81 -12.97 -9.59
C MET A 165 3.54 -12.62 -10.39
N LEU A 166 2.39 -12.49 -9.73
CA LEU A 166 1.13 -12.09 -10.38
C LEU A 166 1.22 -10.68 -10.98
N PHE A 167 1.78 -9.71 -10.26
CA PHE A 167 2.00 -8.36 -10.80
C PHE A 167 2.93 -8.36 -12.02
N MET A 168 3.98 -9.18 -12.00
CA MET A 168 4.87 -9.32 -13.16
C MET A 168 4.14 -9.98 -14.34
N GLN A 169 3.32 -10.99 -14.09
CA GLN A 169 2.50 -11.64 -15.11
C GLN A 169 1.50 -10.65 -15.72
N GLN A 170 0.82 -9.84 -14.91
CA GLN A 170 -0.11 -8.83 -15.40
C GLN A 170 0.59 -7.73 -16.20
N ALA A 171 1.79 -7.31 -15.78
CA ALA A 171 2.61 -6.37 -16.55
C ALA A 171 2.95 -6.92 -17.95
N ILE A 172 3.31 -8.20 -18.03
CA ILE A 172 3.62 -8.87 -19.31
C ILE A 172 2.34 -9.03 -20.15
N LYS A 173 1.24 -9.48 -19.55
CA LYS A 173 -0.05 -9.63 -20.24
C LYS A 173 -0.52 -8.29 -20.82
N GLY A 174 -0.49 -7.23 -20.01
CA GLY A 174 -0.85 -5.88 -20.44
C GLY A 174 0.02 -5.36 -21.58
N LEU A 175 1.33 -5.63 -21.56
CA LEU A 175 2.23 -5.32 -22.68
C LEU A 175 1.90 -6.12 -23.95
N VAL A 176 1.56 -7.40 -23.83
CA VAL A 176 1.16 -8.24 -24.97
C VAL A 176 -0.17 -7.75 -25.57
N ASP A 177 -1.10 -7.29 -24.73
CA ASP A 177 -2.39 -6.77 -25.18
C ASP A 177 -2.26 -5.47 -25.98
N GLU A 178 -1.19 -4.68 -25.79
CA GLU A 178 -0.88 -3.52 -26.63
C GLU A 178 -0.56 -3.88 -28.09
N PHE A 179 -0.09 -5.11 -28.34
CA PHE A 179 0.14 -5.63 -29.70
C PHE A 179 -1.15 -6.23 -30.33
N ARG A 180 -2.16 -6.52 -29.52
CA ARG A 180 -3.42 -7.16 -29.95
C ARG A 180 -4.52 -6.13 -30.20
N ILE A 181 -5.56 -6.51 -30.94
CA ILE A 181 -6.75 -5.67 -31.15
C ILE A 181 -7.64 -5.80 -29.92
N PRO A 182 -8.14 -4.71 -29.30
CA PRO A 182 -9.19 -4.79 -28.30
C PRO A 182 -10.47 -5.33 -28.95
N GLU A 183 -11.11 -6.34 -28.35
CA GLU A 183 -12.30 -6.99 -28.90
C GLU A 183 -13.51 -6.04 -29.07
N ARG A 184 -13.49 -4.88 -28.40
CA ARG A 184 -14.56 -3.87 -28.43
C ARG A 184 -14.43 -2.81 -29.52
N GLU A 185 -13.25 -2.65 -30.11
CA GLU A 185 -13.00 -1.53 -31.00
C GLU A 185 -13.13 -1.92 -32.47
N ASN A 186 -13.66 -1.00 -33.27
CA ASN A 186 -13.88 -1.23 -34.69
C ASN A 186 -12.55 -1.58 -35.39
N PRO A 187 -12.39 -2.78 -35.96
CA PRO A 187 -11.14 -3.24 -36.56
C PRO A 187 -10.72 -2.42 -37.79
N LYS A 188 -11.58 -1.50 -38.25
CA LYS A 188 -11.39 -0.62 -39.40
C LYS A 188 -10.72 0.72 -39.06
N LEU A 189 -10.48 1.04 -37.78
CA LEU A 189 -9.79 2.28 -37.41
C LEU A 189 -8.33 2.24 -37.88
N VAL A 190 -7.79 3.38 -38.31
CA VAL A 190 -6.42 3.53 -38.84
C VAL A 190 -5.36 3.05 -37.83
N GLU A 191 -5.67 3.19 -36.54
CA GLU A 191 -4.86 2.76 -35.40
C GLU A 191 -4.68 1.23 -35.33
N PHE A 192 -5.62 0.48 -35.91
CA PHE A 192 -5.59 -0.98 -35.98
C PHE A 192 -5.04 -1.50 -37.32
N GLN A 193 -4.41 -0.69 -38.15
CA GLN A 193 -3.64 -1.23 -39.28
C GLN A 193 -2.38 -1.97 -38.77
N PRO A 194 -1.89 -3.00 -39.48
CA PRO A 194 -0.75 -3.82 -39.01
C PRO A 194 0.51 -3.01 -38.67
N SER A 195 0.83 -1.99 -39.48
CA SER A 195 1.96 -1.08 -39.26
C SER A 195 1.83 -0.28 -37.97
N TRP A 196 0.65 0.30 -37.74
CA TRP A 196 0.35 1.12 -36.57
C TRP A 196 0.19 0.30 -35.28
N ARG A 197 -0.31 -0.94 -35.36
CA ARG A 197 -0.32 -1.88 -34.23
C ARG A 197 1.09 -2.25 -33.78
N PHE A 198 1.96 -2.58 -34.73
CA PHE A 198 3.35 -2.90 -34.42
C PHE A 198 4.07 -1.69 -33.82
N ALA A 199 3.83 -0.49 -34.37
CA ALA A 199 4.35 0.76 -33.82
C ALA A 199 3.84 1.03 -32.39
N ASN A 200 2.55 0.82 -32.11
CA ASN A 200 1.98 0.96 -30.76
C ASN A 200 2.65 0.01 -29.76
N GLY A 201 2.76 -1.27 -30.12
CA GLY A 201 3.40 -2.26 -29.24
C GLY A 201 4.89 -1.96 -28.99
N MET A 202 5.65 -1.58 -30.02
CA MET A 202 7.05 -1.17 -29.87
C MET A 202 7.18 0.08 -28.99
N PHE A 203 6.30 1.07 -29.19
CA PHE A 203 6.28 2.26 -28.37
C PHE A 203 5.91 1.95 -26.91
N ALA A 204 4.96 1.04 -26.69
CA ALA A 204 4.59 0.56 -25.37
C ALA A 204 5.76 -0.12 -24.64
N LEU A 205 6.56 -0.94 -25.35
CA LEU A 205 7.77 -1.54 -24.79
C LEU A 205 8.79 -0.47 -24.36
N VAL A 206 9.04 0.54 -25.21
CA VAL A 206 9.98 1.62 -24.88
C VAL A 206 9.52 2.42 -23.66
N LEU A 207 8.25 2.81 -23.60
CA LEU A 207 7.70 3.55 -22.47
C LEU A 207 7.72 2.72 -21.17
N SER A 208 7.35 1.45 -21.25
CA SER A 208 7.29 0.54 -20.10
C SER A 208 8.67 0.22 -19.53
N PHE A 209 9.61 -0.25 -20.37
CA PHE A 209 10.99 -0.52 -19.94
C PHE A 209 11.74 0.75 -19.55
N GLY A 210 11.46 1.87 -20.25
CA GLY A 210 11.98 3.19 -19.91
C GLY A 210 11.58 3.61 -18.50
N LEU A 211 10.28 3.52 -18.17
CA LEU A 211 9.79 3.78 -16.82
C LEU A 211 10.43 2.83 -15.81
N LEU A 212 10.44 1.53 -16.09
CA LEU A 212 11.00 0.53 -15.18
C LEU A 212 12.45 0.85 -14.79
N LEU A 213 13.31 1.09 -15.78
CA LEU A 213 14.72 1.36 -15.54
C LEU A 213 14.93 2.68 -14.79
N THR A 214 14.22 3.72 -15.18
CA THR A 214 14.34 5.05 -14.56
C THR A 214 13.78 5.07 -13.14
N ALA A 215 12.67 4.38 -12.87
CA ALA A 215 12.10 4.23 -11.53
C ALA A 215 13.04 3.45 -10.60
N LEU A 216 13.63 2.34 -11.07
CA LEU A 216 14.64 1.59 -10.31
C LEU A 216 15.89 2.43 -10.01
N ARG A 217 16.33 3.26 -10.97
CA ARG A 217 17.43 4.21 -10.77
C ARG A 217 17.07 5.29 -9.75
N SER A 218 15.84 5.81 -9.79
CA SER A 218 15.35 6.80 -8.84
C SER A 218 15.35 6.27 -7.40
N ARG A 219 14.95 5.00 -7.19
CA ARG A 219 15.02 4.36 -5.87
C ARG A 219 16.46 4.23 -5.36
N LYS A 220 17.42 3.96 -6.26
CA LYS A 220 18.85 3.93 -5.96
C LYS A 220 19.49 5.33 -5.84
N ALA A 221 18.73 6.42 -6.04
CA ALA A 221 19.27 7.78 -5.91
C ALA A 221 19.78 8.08 -4.50
N ARG A 222 19.25 7.42 -3.46
CA ARG A 222 19.79 7.55 -2.09
C ARG A 222 21.21 7.05 -1.94
N SER A 223 21.74 6.19 -2.83
CA SER A 223 23.13 5.72 -2.77
C SER A 223 24.01 6.30 -3.89
N TRP A 224 23.49 7.26 -4.67
CA TRP A 224 24.29 7.92 -5.69
C TRP A 224 25.41 8.75 -5.08
N ARG A 225 26.63 8.56 -5.59
CA ARG A 225 27.80 9.36 -5.19
C ARG A 225 27.69 10.82 -5.64
N PHE A 226 26.90 11.08 -6.68
CA PHE A 226 26.70 12.39 -7.27
C PHE A 226 25.36 13.00 -6.82
N GLY A 227 25.36 14.30 -6.57
CA GLY A 227 24.17 15.08 -6.17
C GLY A 227 24.16 15.48 -4.70
N SER A 228 23.53 16.61 -4.40
CA SER A 228 23.35 17.08 -3.02
C SER A 228 22.44 16.14 -2.23
N GLY A 229 22.65 16.03 -0.91
CA GLY A 229 21.87 15.12 -0.05
C GLY A 229 20.36 15.40 -0.07
N SER A 230 19.98 16.68 -0.16
CA SER A 230 18.57 17.10 -0.25
C SER A 230 17.93 16.68 -1.58
N LEU A 231 18.61 16.89 -2.71
CA LEU A 231 18.11 16.50 -4.02
C LEU A 231 18.01 14.97 -4.15
N ARG A 232 18.98 14.23 -3.62
CA ARG A 232 18.96 12.75 -3.59
C ARG A 232 17.79 12.22 -2.78
N GLY A 233 17.49 12.82 -1.62
CA GLY A 233 16.32 12.50 -0.82
C GLY A 233 15.03 12.73 -1.60
N PHE A 234 14.88 13.91 -2.20
CA PHE A 234 13.69 14.26 -2.99
C PHE A 234 13.47 13.32 -4.19
N ILE A 235 14.52 13.03 -4.96
CA ILE A 235 14.44 12.10 -6.12
C ILE A 235 14.16 10.67 -5.68
N ALA A 236 14.64 10.26 -4.51
CA ALA A 236 14.35 8.92 -4.00
C ALA A 236 12.89 8.79 -3.55
N ASP A 237 12.34 9.82 -2.90
CA ASP A 237 11.01 9.78 -2.30
C ASP A 237 9.90 10.03 -3.33
N TYR A 238 10.13 10.97 -4.26
CA TYR A 238 9.19 11.34 -5.33
C TYR A 238 9.57 10.79 -6.71
N GLY A 239 10.52 9.86 -6.74
CA GLY A 239 11.10 9.33 -7.97
C GLY A 239 10.10 8.66 -8.89
N VAL A 240 9.31 7.72 -8.36
CA VAL A 240 8.38 6.94 -9.17
C VAL A 240 7.27 7.81 -9.77
N PRO A 241 6.61 8.71 -9.00
CA PRO A 241 5.63 9.64 -9.57
C PRO A 241 6.23 10.59 -10.60
N LEU A 242 7.43 11.12 -10.34
CA LEU A 242 8.13 11.99 -11.28
C LEU A 242 8.40 11.26 -12.60
N MET A 243 8.83 10.00 -12.54
CA MET A 243 9.08 9.21 -13.75
C MET A 243 7.79 8.92 -14.52
N VAL A 244 6.65 8.69 -13.84
CA VAL A 244 5.35 8.56 -14.52
C VAL A 244 5.03 9.84 -15.31
N LEU A 245 5.22 11.01 -14.71
CA LEU A 245 5.00 12.30 -15.39
C LEU A 245 5.97 12.51 -16.56
N VAL A 246 7.26 12.21 -16.38
CA VAL A 246 8.28 12.35 -17.43
C VAL A 246 7.99 11.43 -18.60
N TRP A 247 7.70 10.14 -18.37
CA TRP A 247 7.40 9.20 -19.45
C TRP A 247 6.04 9.47 -20.09
N THR A 248 5.08 9.98 -19.33
CA THR A 248 3.84 10.52 -19.89
C THR A 248 4.13 11.70 -20.81
N ALA A 249 4.98 12.66 -20.41
CA ALA A 249 5.36 13.79 -21.26
C ALA A 249 6.12 13.36 -22.52
N ILE A 250 7.06 12.41 -22.41
CA ILE A 250 7.79 11.82 -23.54
C ILE A 250 6.80 11.18 -24.53
N SER A 251 5.71 10.59 -24.04
CA SER A 251 4.69 10.00 -24.91
C SER A 251 3.98 11.01 -25.83
N TYR A 252 4.03 12.32 -25.51
CA TYR A 252 3.47 13.39 -26.34
C TYR A 252 4.45 13.97 -27.36
N VAL A 253 5.75 13.66 -27.27
CA VAL A 253 6.77 14.20 -28.18
C VAL A 253 6.50 13.85 -29.66
N PRO A 254 6.09 12.62 -30.02
CA PRO A 254 5.79 12.28 -31.41
C PRO A 254 4.33 12.54 -31.83
N ALA A 255 3.57 13.36 -31.10
CA ALA A 255 2.14 13.61 -31.35
C ALA A 255 1.81 14.27 -32.71
N GLY A 256 2.81 14.82 -33.42
CA GLY A 256 2.64 15.39 -34.76
C GLY A 256 2.71 14.37 -35.89
N THR A 257 3.30 13.19 -35.67
CA THR A 257 3.58 12.19 -36.71
C THR A 257 2.77 10.90 -36.57
N ILE A 258 2.03 10.75 -35.47
CA ILE A 258 1.35 9.51 -35.08
C ILE A 258 -0.19 9.75 -35.01
N PRO A 259 -1.03 8.78 -35.43
CA PRO A 259 -2.49 8.82 -35.23
C PRO A 259 -2.89 9.05 -33.76
N LYS A 260 -4.02 9.73 -33.55
CA LYS A 260 -4.44 10.27 -32.23
C LYS A 260 -4.64 9.22 -31.12
N GLY A 261 -4.80 7.93 -31.43
CA GLY A 261 -4.93 6.85 -30.45
C GLY A 261 -3.67 6.03 -30.15
N ILE A 262 -2.49 6.44 -30.62
CA ILE A 262 -1.21 5.82 -30.26
C ILE A 262 -0.39 6.83 -29.43
N PRO A 263 0.07 6.48 -28.22
CA PRO A 263 -0.13 5.22 -27.50
C PRO A 263 -1.56 5.09 -26.98
N ARG A 264 -2.03 3.85 -26.77
CA ARG A 264 -3.30 3.63 -26.06
C ARG A 264 -3.28 4.33 -24.71
N ARG A 265 -4.40 4.96 -24.40
CA ARG A 265 -4.58 5.75 -23.19
C ARG A 265 -5.72 5.18 -22.39
N LEU A 266 -5.72 5.51 -21.10
CA LEU A 266 -6.79 5.10 -20.20
C LEU A 266 -8.13 5.64 -20.74
N PHE A 267 -8.97 4.73 -21.24
CA PHE A 267 -10.35 5.04 -21.53
C PHE A 267 -11.13 4.92 -20.23
N SER A 268 -11.90 5.94 -19.91
CA SER A 268 -12.89 5.88 -18.85
C SER A 268 -13.94 6.94 -19.17
N PRO A 269 -15.22 6.75 -18.84
CA PRO A 269 -16.19 7.83 -18.94
C PRO A 269 -15.82 9.00 -18.01
N ASN A 270 -16.27 10.22 -18.33
CA ASN A 270 -16.13 11.31 -17.37
C ASN A 270 -17.07 11.02 -16.20
N PRO A 271 -16.64 11.17 -14.93
CA PRO A 271 -17.56 11.02 -13.78
C PRO A 271 -18.78 11.95 -13.88
N TRP A 272 -18.64 13.04 -14.63
CA TRP A 272 -19.60 14.12 -14.80
C TRP A 272 -20.46 14.01 -16.07
N SER A 273 -20.33 12.95 -16.88
CA SER A 273 -21.15 12.80 -18.08
C SER A 273 -22.56 12.30 -17.75
N PRO A 274 -23.62 12.75 -18.47
CA PRO A 274 -24.97 12.22 -18.34
C PRO A 274 -24.95 10.70 -18.60
N GLY A 275 -25.42 9.89 -17.65
CA GLY A 275 -25.33 8.42 -17.67
C GLY A 275 -24.40 7.82 -16.60
N ALA A 276 -23.42 8.58 -16.07
CA ALA A 276 -22.56 8.09 -14.99
C ALA A 276 -23.31 7.87 -13.65
N TYR A 277 -24.46 8.54 -13.47
CA TYR A 277 -25.31 8.45 -12.28
C TYR A 277 -26.24 7.22 -12.26
N GLU A 278 -26.53 6.61 -13.41
CA GLU A 278 -27.40 5.42 -13.48
C GLU A 278 -26.77 4.22 -12.75
N ASN A 279 -25.45 4.10 -12.81
CA ASN A 279 -24.69 3.04 -12.14
C ASN A 279 -24.66 3.16 -10.61
N TRP A 280 -25.10 4.28 -10.02
CA TRP A 280 -25.04 4.51 -8.56
C TRP A 280 -26.37 4.23 -7.85
N THR A 281 -27.44 3.94 -8.60
CA THR A 281 -28.78 3.65 -8.05
C THR A 281 -29.10 2.16 -7.95
N VAL A 282 -28.07 1.32 -7.73
CA VAL A 282 -28.19 -0.14 -7.66
C VAL A 282 -29.25 -0.61 -6.65
N ILE A 283 -29.42 0.12 -5.55
CA ILE A 283 -30.42 -0.18 -4.49
C ILE A 283 -31.83 -0.36 -5.06
N LYS A 284 -32.21 0.40 -6.10
CA LYS A 284 -33.55 0.34 -6.69
C LYS A 284 -33.77 -0.93 -7.52
N ASP A 285 -32.69 -1.47 -8.09
CA ASP A 285 -32.74 -2.64 -8.97
C ASP A 285 -32.46 -3.96 -8.25
N MET A 286 -31.99 -3.90 -6.99
CA MET A 286 -31.79 -5.09 -6.14
C MET A 286 -33.05 -5.95 -5.98
N LEU A 287 -34.22 -5.32 -5.90
CA LEU A 287 -35.50 -6.03 -5.75
C LEU A 287 -35.97 -6.72 -7.03
N LYS A 288 -35.39 -6.40 -8.19
CA LYS A 288 -35.74 -7.02 -9.48
C LYS A 288 -35.00 -8.34 -9.74
N VAL A 289 -34.00 -8.67 -8.91
CA VAL A 289 -33.22 -9.91 -9.05
C VAL A 289 -34.06 -11.12 -8.62
N PRO A 290 -34.13 -12.19 -9.43
CA PRO A 290 -34.91 -13.37 -9.05
C PRO A 290 -34.37 -14.02 -7.77
N VAL A 291 -35.28 -14.44 -6.89
CA VAL A 291 -34.96 -14.98 -5.56
C VAL A 291 -33.99 -16.17 -5.61
N LEU A 292 -34.06 -16.99 -6.67
CA LEU A 292 -33.13 -18.10 -6.89
C LEU A 292 -31.67 -17.63 -6.95
N TYR A 293 -31.39 -16.53 -7.66
CA TYR A 293 -30.04 -15.96 -7.77
C TYR A 293 -29.61 -15.21 -6.50
N ILE A 294 -30.57 -14.71 -5.70
CA ILE A 294 -30.30 -14.13 -4.38
C ILE A 294 -29.80 -15.23 -3.42
N ILE A 295 -30.41 -16.41 -3.43
CA ILE A 295 -29.93 -17.56 -2.62
C ILE A 295 -28.62 -18.09 -3.20
N GLY A 296 -28.53 -18.23 -4.53
CA GLY A 296 -27.31 -18.66 -5.23
C GLY A 296 -26.10 -17.75 -5.02
N ALA A 297 -26.32 -16.47 -4.72
CA ALA A 297 -25.29 -15.49 -4.38
C ALA A 297 -24.47 -15.87 -3.13
N PHE A 298 -24.97 -16.79 -2.30
CA PHE A 298 -24.26 -17.29 -1.13
C PHE A 298 -22.93 -17.99 -1.46
N ILE A 299 -22.85 -18.67 -2.61
CA ILE A 299 -21.64 -19.40 -3.05
C ILE A 299 -20.49 -18.42 -3.34
N PRO A 300 -20.62 -17.44 -4.26
CA PRO A 300 -19.57 -16.45 -4.49
C PRO A 300 -19.32 -15.60 -3.24
N ALA A 301 -20.34 -15.31 -2.43
CA ALA A 301 -20.18 -14.58 -1.19
C ALA A 301 -19.29 -15.31 -0.17
N THR A 302 -19.41 -16.64 -0.06
CA THR A 302 -18.55 -17.45 0.81
C THR A 302 -17.09 -17.39 0.36
N MET A 303 -16.85 -17.48 -0.95
CA MET A 303 -15.51 -17.38 -1.51
C MET A 303 -14.90 -15.99 -1.28
N ILE A 304 -15.66 -14.92 -1.49
CA ILE A 304 -15.21 -13.54 -1.23
C ILE A 304 -14.99 -13.31 0.26
N ALA A 305 -15.85 -13.83 1.14
CA ALA A 305 -15.70 -13.67 2.58
C ALA A 305 -14.40 -14.30 3.10
N VAL A 306 -14.05 -15.51 2.62
CA VAL A 306 -12.79 -16.19 2.98
C VAL A 306 -11.59 -15.41 2.44
N LEU A 307 -11.67 -14.96 1.18
CA LEU A 307 -10.62 -14.15 0.55
C LEU A 307 -10.40 -12.82 1.32
N TYR A 308 -11.47 -12.12 1.69
CA TYR A 308 -11.40 -10.83 2.37
C TYR A 308 -10.93 -10.98 3.80
N TYR A 309 -11.41 -12.02 4.49
CA TYR A 309 -10.89 -12.41 5.79
C TYR A 309 -9.38 -12.63 5.71
N PHE A 310 -8.91 -13.41 4.72
CA PHE A 310 -7.50 -13.73 4.55
C PHE A 310 -6.65 -12.49 4.22
N ASP A 311 -6.99 -11.76 3.15
CA ASP A 311 -6.22 -10.61 2.67
C ASP A 311 -6.14 -9.51 3.73
N HIS A 312 -7.27 -9.16 4.35
CA HIS A 312 -7.33 -8.09 5.33
C HIS A 312 -6.56 -8.44 6.61
N SER A 313 -6.69 -9.69 7.06
CA SER A 313 -5.95 -10.22 8.21
C SER A 313 -4.44 -10.21 7.93
N VAL A 314 -4.00 -10.81 6.82
CA VAL A 314 -2.59 -10.89 6.46
C VAL A 314 -1.98 -9.51 6.24
N ALA A 315 -2.70 -8.59 5.58
CA ALA A 315 -2.25 -7.21 5.44
C ALA A 315 -2.08 -6.51 6.79
N ALA A 316 -3.00 -6.71 7.74
CA ALA A 316 -2.88 -6.18 9.10
C ALA A 316 -1.67 -6.77 9.84
N GLN A 317 -1.42 -8.08 9.72
CA GLN A 317 -0.27 -8.74 10.33
C GLN A 317 1.07 -8.31 9.71
N LEU A 318 1.13 -8.14 8.39
CA LEU A 318 2.32 -7.63 7.69
C LEU A 318 2.60 -6.16 8.01
N ALA A 319 1.56 -5.36 8.27
CA ALA A 319 1.72 -4.00 8.78
C ALA A 319 2.23 -3.97 10.24
N GLN A 320 2.04 -5.07 10.99
CA GLN A 320 2.36 -5.19 12.42
C GLN A 320 3.48 -6.19 12.72
N GLN A 321 4.41 -6.39 11.80
CA GLN A 321 5.57 -7.25 12.05
C GLN A 321 6.34 -6.80 13.29
N LYS A 322 6.87 -7.79 14.04
CA LYS A 322 7.69 -7.53 15.23
C LYS A 322 8.91 -6.67 14.93
N GLU A 323 9.38 -6.68 13.69
CA GLU A 323 10.48 -5.86 13.17
C GLU A 323 10.23 -4.33 13.31
N PHE A 324 8.96 -3.90 13.37
CA PHE A 324 8.60 -2.47 13.45
C PHE A 324 8.41 -1.94 14.87
N ASN A 325 8.54 -2.79 15.90
CA ASN A 325 8.42 -2.43 17.32
C ASN A 325 7.21 -1.51 17.63
N LEU A 326 6.02 -1.92 17.18
CA LEU A 326 4.79 -1.17 17.41
C LEU A 326 4.43 -1.15 18.91
N ARG A 327 3.96 0.00 19.39
CA ARG A 327 3.63 0.21 20.81
C ARG A 327 2.14 0.11 21.13
N LYS A 328 1.23 0.35 20.18
CA LYS A 328 -0.22 0.31 20.44
C LYS A 328 -0.79 -1.10 20.26
N PRO A 329 -1.83 -1.47 21.01
CA PRO A 329 -2.41 -2.81 20.94
C PRO A 329 -3.02 -3.07 19.56
N PRO A 330 -2.82 -4.24 18.93
CA PRO A 330 -3.44 -4.56 17.65
C PRO A 330 -4.97 -4.63 17.76
N SER A 331 -5.65 -4.42 16.64
CA SER A 331 -7.09 -4.59 16.52
C SER A 331 -7.36 -5.35 15.23
N PHE A 332 -7.87 -6.59 15.33
CA PHE A 332 -8.13 -7.44 14.17
C PHE A 332 -9.63 -7.71 14.03
N HIS A 333 -10.31 -7.97 15.15
CA HIS A 333 -11.72 -8.34 15.16
C HIS A 333 -12.60 -7.16 14.75
N TYR A 334 -12.27 -5.98 15.27
CA TYR A 334 -13.02 -4.76 14.97
C TYR A 334 -12.80 -4.30 13.52
N ASP A 335 -11.59 -4.46 12.98
CA ASP A 335 -11.30 -4.11 11.59
C ASP A 335 -12.01 -5.05 10.61
N LEU A 336 -12.10 -6.34 10.92
CA LEU A 336 -12.91 -7.29 10.14
C LEU A 336 -14.42 -6.95 10.18
N LEU A 337 -14.92 -6.54 11.34
CA LEU A 337 -16.31 -6.07 11.47
C LEU A 337 -16.54 -4.81 10.62
N LEU A 338 -15.62 -3.85 10.68
CA LEU A 338 -15.69 -2.63 9.87
C LEU A 338 -15.63 -2.94 8.37
N LEU A 339 -14.80 -3.90 7.96
CA LEU A 339 -14.75 -4.37 6.58
C LEU A 339 -16.12 -4.92 6.14
N GLY A 340 -16.79 -5.72 6.97
CA GLY A 340 -18.16 -6.17 6.71
C GLY A 340 -19.13 -5.01 6.46
N PHE A 341 -19.10 -3.98 7.29
CA PHE A 341 -19.93 -2.78 7.09
C PHE A 341 -19.61 -2.04 5.78
N LEU A 342 -18.32 -1.88 5.47
CA LEU A 342 -17.86 -1.27 4.22
C LEU A 342 -18.27 -2.08 2.98
N THR A 343 -18.28 -3.41 3.07
CA THR A 343 -18.71 -4.27 1.94
C THR A 343 -20.20 -4.07 1.62
N ILE A 344 -21.07 -3.94 2.62
CA ILE A 344 -22.49 -3.61 2.41
C ILE A 344 -22.59 -2.25 1.73
N LEU A 345 -21.91 -1.23 2.28
CA LEU A 345 -21.97 0.13 1.76
C LEU A 345 -21.53 0.18 0.28
N CYS A 346 -20.43 -0.48 -0.06
CA CYS A 346 -19.94 -0.57 -1.44
C CYS A 346 -20.92 -1.31 -2.36
N GLY A 347 -21.45 -2.45 -1.90
CA GLY A 347 -22.41 -3.25 -2.66
C GLY A 347 -23.72 -2.52 -2.95
N LEU A 348 -24.21 -1.71 -2.00
CA LEU A 348 -25.41 -0.89 -2.18
C LEU A 348 -25.19 0.25 -3.19
N ILE A 349 -23.99 0.84 -3.22
CA ILE A 349 -23.64 1.90 -4.17
C ILE A 349 -23.37 1.32 -5.57
N GLY A 350 -22.97 0.05 -5.67
CA GLY A 350 -22.57 -0.58 -6.94
C GLY A 350 -21.08 -0.45 -7.25
N ILE A 351 -20.25 -0.18 -6.24
CA ILE A 351 -18.80 -0.09 -6.37
C ILE A 351 -18.14 -1.36 -5.81
N PRO A 352 -17.01 -1.80 -6.39
CA PRO A 352 -16.33 -3.01 -5.93
C PRO A 352 -15.79 -2.78 -4.51
N PRO A 353 -16.03 -3.64 -3.52
CA PRO A 353 -15.59 -3.41 -2.15
C PRO A 353 -14.06 -3.48 -2.03
N ALA A 354 -13.49 -2.55 -1.27
CA ALA A 354 -12.05 -2.50 -0.99
C ALA A 354 -11.69 -3.41 0.19
N ASN A 355 -10.51 -4.04 0.12
CA ASN A 355 -9.93 -4.87 1.19
C ASN A 355 -8.51 -4.39 1.55
N GLY A 356 -7.89 -5.03 2.55
CA GLY A 356 -6.56 -4.64 3.02
C GLY A 356 -5.50 -5.02 1.99
N VAL A 357 -4.75 -4.04 1.47
CA VAL A 357 -3.78 -4.29 0.40
C VAL A 357 -2.43 -4.71 0.98
N ILE A 358 -2.00 -5.91 0.60
CA ILE A 358 -0.81 -6.62 1.11
C ILE A 358 0.50 -5.85 0.87
N PRO A 359 0.85 -5.36 -0.34
CA PRO A 359 2.11 -4.65 -0.54
C PRO A 359 2.11 -3.22 0.02
N GLN A 360 0.97 -2.53 -0.03
CA GLN A 360 0.89 -1.11 0.33
C GLN A 360 0.96 -0.88 1.84
N SER A 361 0.32 -1.74 2.63
CA SER A 361 0.30 -1.64 4.09
C SER A 361 1.70 -1.71 4.76
N PRO A 362 2.57 -2.69 4.46
CA PRO A 362 3.94 -2.71 4.98
C PRO A 362 4.82 -1.61 4.37
N MET A 363 4.59 -1.19 3.12
CA MET A 363 5.27 -0.02 2.55
C MET A 363 4.95 1.26 3.31
N HIS A 364 3.68 1.45 3.69
CA HIS A 364 3.28 2.57 4.53
C HIS A 364 3.96 2.50 5.90
N THR A 365 3.95 1.35 6.57
CA THR A 365 4.66 1.15 7.84
C THR A 365 6.16 1.45 7.71
N LYS A 366 6.84 0.95 6.67
CA LYS A 366 8.27 1.21 6.40
C LYS A 366 8.55 2.69 6.14
N SER A 367 7.69 3.38 5.38
CA SER A 367 7.84 4.81 5.11
C SER A 367 7.72 5.66 6.39
N LEU A 368 6.83 5.28 7.30
CA LEU A 368 6.70 5.93 8.60
C LEU A 368 7.86 5.57 9.55
N ALA A 369 8.39 4.34 9.47
CA ALA A 369 9.56 3.91 10.23
C ALA A 369 10.80 4.75 9.85
N THR A 370 11.06 4.86 8.55
CA THR A 370 12.18 5.66 8.03
C THR A 370 12.03 7.14 8.38
N LEU A 371 10.82 7.69 8.30
CA LEU A 371 10.55 9.08 8.74
C LEU A 371 10.88 9.27 10.22
N LYS A 372 10.41 8.37 11.10
CA LYS A 372 10.68 8.46 12.55
C LYS A 372 12.16 8.29 12.86
N HIS A 373 12.82 7.34 12.21
CA HIS A 373 14.26 7.15 12.34
C HIS A 373 15.04 8.42 11.93
N GLN A 374 14.69 9.04 10.80
CA GLN A 374 15.29 10.31 10.38
C GLN A 374 15.02 11.46 11.35
N LEU A 375 13.82 11.55 11.92
CA LEU A 375 13.47 12.55 12.93
C LEU A 375 14.32 12.40 14.19
N LEU A 376 14.43 11.15 14.67
CA LEU A 376 15.26 10.77 15.81
C LEU A 376 16.73 11.10 15.55
N ARG A 377 17.28 10.61 14.45
CA ARG A 377 18.65 10.87 14.01
C ARG A 377 18.97 12.35 13.99
N ASN A 378 18.16 13.16 13.30
CA ASN A 378 18.42 14.60 13.18
C ASN A 378 18.44 15.32 14.53
N ARG A 379 17.55 14.95 15.46
CA ARG A 379 17.52 15.58 16.79
C ARG A 379 18.67 15.08 17.66
N LEU A 380 18.98 13.79 17.64
CA LEU A 380 20.10 13.23 18.40
C LEU A 380 21.44 13.80 17.91
N VAL A 381 21.65 13.88 16.60
CA VAL A 381 22.84 14.52 16.01
C VAL A 381 22.92 16.00 16.40
N ALA A 382 21.81 16.73 16.37
CA ALA A 382 21.78 18.13 16.79
C ALA A 382 22.10 18.31 18.29
N THR A 383 21.57 17.44 19.15
CA THR A 383 21.88 17.44 20.59
C THR A 383 23.33 17.06 20.85
N ALA A 384 23.82 16.00 20.21
CA ALA A 384 25.21 15.55 20.32
C ALA A 384 26.18 16.65 19.88
N ARG A 385 25.98 17.26 18.70
CA ARG A 385 26.79 18.40 18.23
C ARG A 385 26.71 19.60 19.16
N LYS A 386 25.55 19.88 19.77
CA LYS A 386 25.41 20.95 20.76
C LYS A 386 26.21 20.67 22.04
N CYS A 387 26.28 19.41 22.47
CA CYS A 387 27.06 19.00 23.64
C CYS A 387 28.57 18.97 23.36
N MET A 388 28.99 18.48 22.19
CA MET A 388 30.39 18.54 21.77
C MET A 388 30.91 19.98 21.66
N ARG A 389 30.10 20.91 21.13
CA ARG A 389 30.44 22.35 21.09
C ARG A 389 30.63 22.99 22.47
N LYS A 390 30.13 22.35 23.53
CA LYS A 390 30.30 22.79 24.93
C LYS A 390 31.45 22.04 25.63
N ASN A 391 32.30 21.32 24.88
CA ASN A 391 33.36 20.47 25.40
C ASN A 391 32.84 19.41 26.40
N GLY A 392 31.66 18.83 26.12
CA GLY A 392 31.09 17.77 26.95
C GLY A 392 31.89 16.46 26.83
N SER A 393 32.01 15.73 27.95
CA SER A 393 32.61 14.39 27.96
C SER A 393 31.71 13.36 27.26
N LEU A 394 32.27 12.22 26.85
CA LEU A 394 31.54 11.15 26.15
C LEU A 394 30.29 10.70 26.94
N GLY A 395 30.41 10.56 28.27
CA GLY A 395 29.29 10.24 29.15
C GLY A 395 28.17 11.28 29.12
N GLN A 396 28.53 12.58 29.10
CA GLN A 396 27.57 13.68 29.03
C GLN A 396 26.87 13.75 27.66
N VAL A 397 27.57 13.43 26.58
CA VAL A 397 26.98 13.33 25.24
C VAL A 397 25.92 12.23 25.23
N TYR A 398 26.22 11.03 25.72
CA TYR A 398 25.25 9.94 25.82
C TYR A 398 24.06 10.26 26.73
N GLU A 399 24.27 10.91 27.88
CA GLU A 399 23.18 11.32 28.78
C GLU A 399 22.25 12.33 28.12
N SER A 400 22.81 13.37 27.50
CA SER A 400 22.02 14.37 26.78
C SER A 400 21.25 13.77 25.60
N MET A 401 21.82 12.78 24.91
CA MET A 401 21.16 12.04 23.84
C MET A 401 20.03 11.17 24.40
N GLN A 402 20.24 10.52 25.55
CA GLN A 402 19.23 9.69 26.20
C GLN A 402 18.07 10.53 26.74
N GLU A 403 18.33 11.72 27.28
CA GLU A 403 17.31 12.70 27.65
C GLU A 403 16.54 13.19 26.42
N ALA A 404 17.23 13.55 25.33
CA ALA A 404 16.58 13.97 24.09
C ALA A 404 15.73 12.84 23.47
N TYR A 405 16.17 11.59 23.60
CA TYR A 405 15.42 10.40 23.20
C TYR A 405 14.16 10.22 24.06
N GLN A 406 14.28 10.32 25.38
CA GLN A 406 13.15 10.24 26.31
C GLN A 406 12.14 11.37 26.11
N GLN A 407 12.58 12.60 25.85
CA GLN A 407 11.70 13.73 25.55
C GLN A 407 10.92 13.56 24.23
N MET A 408 11.47 12.84 23.26
CA MET A 408 10.78 12.53 22.01
C MET A 408 9.83 11.35 22.11
N GLN A 409 10.02 10.48 23.11
CA GLN A 409 9.02 9.49 23.44
C GLN A 409 7.87 10.19 24.16
N THR A 410 6.72 10.30 23.48
CA THR A 410 5.48 10.72 24.15
C THR A 410 5.25 9.82 25.36
N PRO A 411 4.91 10.38 26.55
CA PRO A 411 4.69 9.57 27.75
C PRO A 411 3.49 8.66 27.52
N LEU A 412 3.75 7.40 27.22
CA LEU A 412 2.73 6.36 27.19
C LEU A 412 2.59 5.87 28.63
N ILE A 413 1.43 6.13 29.22
CA ILE A 413 1.07 5.84 30.62
C ILE A 413 1.16 4.33 30.94
N TYR A 414 1.28 3.46 29.93
CA TYR A 414 1.42 2.00 30.11
C TYR A 414 2.29 1.40 29.00
N GLN A 415 3.61 1.38 29.18
CA GLN A 415 4.53 0.32 28.72
C GLN A 415 5.98 0.69 29.04
N GLU A 416 6.79 -0.30 29.40
CA GLU A 416 8.23 -0.14 29.61
C GLU A 416 8.88 0.47 28.35
N PRO A 417 9.63 1.58 28.49
CA PRO A 417 10.38 2.10 27.37
C PRO A 417 11.40 1.04 26.91
N SER A 418 11.55 0.88 25.60
CA SER A 418 12.63 0.16 24.90
C SER A 418 14.03 0.73 25.20
N ALA A 419 14.22 1.40 26.34
CA ALA A 419 15.47 1.89 26.86
C ALA A 419 16.44 0.75 27.23
N ARG A 420 16.04 -0.53 27.16
CA ARG A 420 16.95 -1.68 27.35
C ARG A 420 18.10 -1.67 26.35
N GLY A 421 17.82 -1.52 25.05
CA GLY A 421 18.87 -1.55 24.01
C GLY A 421 19.85 -0.37 24.12
N LEU A 422 19.34 0.84 24.37
CA LEU A 422 20.18 2.03 24.54
C LEU A 422 20.99 1.97 25.85
N LYS A 423 20.46 1.34 26.92
CA LYS A 423 21.17 1.15 28.19
C LYS A 423 22.24 0.05 28.10
N GLU A 424 21.92 -1.11 27.54
CA GLU A 424 22.85 -2.24 27.39
C GLU A 424 24.05 -1.86 26.50
N LEU A 425 23.84 -1.06 25.45
CA LEU A 425 24.94 -0.57 24.61
C LEU A 425 25.67 0.66 25.16
N LYS A 426 25.00 1.53 25.95
CA LYS A 426 25.69 2.58 26.74
C LYS A 426 26.70 1.93 27.67
N GLU A 427 26.31 0.86 28.36
CA GLU A 427 27.18 0.11 29.25
C GLU A 427 28.35 -0.55 28.50
N SER A 428 28.11 -1.17 27.34
CA SER A 428 29.17 -1.80 26.55
C SER A 428 30.18 -0.80 25.96
N THR A 429 29.70 0.35 25.46
CA THR A 429 30.55 1.36 24.82
C THR A 429 31.32 2.17 25.86
N ILE A 430 30.70 2.46 27.02
CA ILE A 430 31.39 3.05 28.17
C ILE A 430 32.44 2.10 28.74
N GLN A 431 32.17 0.78 28.80
CA GLN A 431 33.18 -0.23 29.18
C GLN A 431 34.35 -0.29 28.19
N MET A 432 34.08 -0.11 26.89
CA MET A 432 35.13 -0.10 25.87
C MET A 432 35.99 1.18 25.97
N ALA A 433 35.35 2.33 26.21
CA ALA A 433 36.02 3.62 26.42
C ALA A 433 36.78 3.69 27.77
N SER A 434 36.30 2.99 28.81
CA SER A 434 37.01 2.86 30.09
C SER A 434 38.31 2.07 29.95
N ASN A 435 38.30 1.02 29.11
CA ASN A 435 39.50 0.23 28.84
C ASN A 435 40.56 0.98 28.02
N MET A 436 40.18 2.03 27.28
CA MET A 436 41.10 2.93 26.56
C MET A 436 41.51 4.18 27.35
N GLY A 437 41.02 4.37 28.59
CA GLY A 437 41.43 5.48 29.47
C GLY A 437 40.91 6.88 29.07
N ASN A 438 39.96 6.98 28.14
CA ASN A 438 39.64 8.25 27.46
C ASN A 438 38.30 8.90 27.86
N ILE A 439 37.72 8.53 29.01
CA ILE A 439 36.37 8.98 29.43
C ILE A 439 36.26 10.50 29.64
N ASN A 440 37.37 11.14 30.04
CA ASN A 440 37.39 12.55 30.44
C ASN A 440 37.97 13.50 29.38
N ALA A 441 38.40 12.99 28.22
CA ALA A 441 38.88 13.83 27.14
C ALA A 441 37.71 14.46 26.37
N PRO A 442 37.87 15.68 25.83
CA PRO A 442 36.89 16.26 24.92
C PRO A 442 36.71 15.35 23.70
N VAL A 443 35.46 15.02 23.38
CA VAL A 443 35.13 14.14 22.25
C VAL A 443 35.40 14.90 20.95
N ASP A 444 36.30 14.37 20.12
CA ASP A 444 36.63 14.90 18.80
C ASP A 444 36.00 14.04 17.69
N GLU A 445 35.74 14.60 16.51
CA GLU A 445 35.07 13.91 15.39
C GLU A 445 35.82 12.66 14.91
N THR A 446 37.12 12.52 15.24
CA THR A 446 37.95 11.35 14.91
C THR A 446 37.76 10.16 15.85
N VAL A 447 37.20 10.37 17.05
CA VAL A 447 36.99 9.32 18.07
C VAL A 447 35.54 8.84 18.12
N PHE A 448 34.59 9.70 17.74
CA PHE A 448 33.15 9.40 17.74
C PHE A 448 32.49 9.95 16.47
N ASP A 449 32.26 9.08 15.50
CA ASP A 449 31.48 9.45 14.31
C ASP A 449 30.00 9.47 14.68
N VAL A 450 29.55 10.65 15.11
CA VAL A 450 28.19 10.93 15.60
C VAL A 450 27.12 10.38 14.67
N GLU A 451 27.35 10.43 13.35
CA GLU A 451 26.34 9.99 12.40
C GLU A 451 26.25 8.47 12.29
N LYS A 452 27.39 7.77 12.31
CA LYS A 452 27.45 6.32 12.16
C LYS A 452 26.99 5.58 13.43
N GLU A 453 27.44 6.03 14.60
CA GLU A 453 27.04 5.40 15.86
C GLU A 453 25.56 5.62 16.18
N ILE A 454 25.01 6.80 15.89
CA ILE A 454 23.57 7.06 16.08
C ILE A 454 22.72 6.17 15.17
N ASP A 455 23.17 5.90 13.94
CA ASP A 455 22.44 5.05 13.01
C ASP A 455 22.40 3.58 13.49
N ASP A 456 23.48 3.06 14.09
CA ASP A 456 23.54 1.72 14.67
C ASP A 456 22.73 1.60 15.98
N LEU A 457 22.58 2.71 16.73
CA LEU A 457 21.90 2.76 18.03
C LEU A 457 20.36 2.90 17.94
N LEU A 458 19.82 3.34 16.80
CA LEU A 458 18.40 3.70 16.71
C LEU A 458 17.51 2.50 16.35
N PRO A 459 16.64 2.02 17.28
CA PRO A 459 15.69 0.99 16.93
C PRO A 459 14.71 1.50 15.86
N VAL A 460 14.39 0.63 14.91
CA VAL A 460 13.32 0.89 13.93
C VAL A 460 12.00 0.88 14.71
N GLU A 461 11.44 2.07 14.89
CA GLU A 461 10.14 2.26 15.52
C GLU A 461 9.24 3.08 14.60
N VAL A 462 7.94 2.79 14.60
CA VAL A 462 6.94 3.50 13.80
C VAL A 462 6.09 4.39 14.70
N LYS A 463 5.77 5.60 14.23
CA LYS A 463 4.73 6.42 14.85
C LYS A 463 3.40 6.09 14.18
N GLU A 464 2.54 5.34 14.88
CA GLU A 464 1.18 5.07 14.40
C GLU A 464 0.37 6.37 14.37
N GLN A 465 -0.10 6.75 13.18
CA GLN A 465 -0.87 7.97 12.91
C GLN A 465 -1.99 7.69 11.92
N ARG A 466 -3.11 8.43 12.04
CA ARG A 466 -4.28 8.33 11.15
C ARG A 466 -4.23 9.30 9.97
N LEU A 467 -3.51 10.40 10.14
CA LEU A 467 -3.51 11.52 9.20
C LEU A 467 -2.95 11.15 7.83
N SER A 468 -1.93 10.28 7.75
CA SER A 468 -1.38 9.87 6.45
C SER A 468 -2.40 9.11 5.61
N ASN A 469 -3.14 8.17 6.21
CA ASN A 469 -4.19 7.40 5.53
C ASN A 469 -5.34 8.30 5.09
N LEU A 470 -5.80 9.21 5.96
CA LEU A 470 -6.87 10.14 5.62
C LEU A 470 -6.47 11.03 4.44
N LEU A 471 -5.27 11.62 4.48
CA LEU A 471 -4.77 12.49 3.42
C LEU A 471 -4.61 11.70 2.10
N GLN A 472 -4.02 10.51 2.15
CA GLN A 472 -3.86 9.66 0.97
C GLN A 472 -5.22 9.25 0.38
N ALA A 473 -6.17 8.79 1.20
CA ALA A 473 -7.51 8.43 0.72
C ALA A 473 -8.28 9.63 0.13
N THR A 474 -8.10 10.81 0.72
CA THR A 474 -8.68 12.06 0.20
C THR A 474 -8.02 12.49 -1.11
N MET A 475 -6.71 12.32 -1.26
CA MET A 475 -6.00 12.53 -2.53
C MET A 475 -6.45 11.53 -3.61
N VAL A 476 -6.72 10.27 -3.26
CA VAL A 476 -7.33 9.29 -4.18
C VAL A 476 -8.74 9.73 -4.58
N GLY A 477 -9.53 10.29 -3.67
CA GLY A 477 -10.79 10.94 -4.02
C GLY A 477 -10.60 12.12 -4.99
N GLY A 478 -9.54 12.92 -4.78
CA GLY A 478 -9.11 13.97 -5.71
C GLY A 478 -8.75 13.44 -7.10
N CYS A 479 -8.20 12.21 -7.22
CA CYS A 479 -7.95 11.57 -8.52
C CYS A 479 -9.23 11.36 -9.32
N VAL A 480 -10.36 11.10 -8.68
CA VAL A 480 -11.66 11.00 -9.37
C VAL A 480 -12.00 12.31 -10.08
N ALA A 481 -11.77 13.45 -9.42
CA ALA A 481 -11.95 14.76 -10.05
C ALA A 481 -10.87 15.05 -11.11
N ALA A 482 -9.63 14.59 -10.89
CA ALA A 482 -8.52 14.72 -11.83
C ALA A 482 -8.55 13.68 -12.98
N MET A 483 -9.60 12.89 -13.11
CA MET A 483 -9.73 11.86 -14.14
C MET A 483 -9.48 12.39 -15.58
N PRO A 484 -9.91 13.62 -15.98
CA PRO A 484 -9.57 14.17 -17.29
C PRO A 484 -8.05 14.30 -17.55
N PHE A 485 -7.26 14.50 -16.50
CA PHE A 485 -5.80 14.50 -16.57
C PHE A 485 -5.22 13.09 -16.53
N ILE A 486 -5.81 12.18 -15.74
CA ILE A 486 -5.34 10.78 -15.66
C ILE A 486 -5.54 10.05 -16.99
N LYS A 487 -6.60 10.36 -17.75
CA LYS A 487 -6.80 9.87 -19.14
C LYS A 487 -5.67 10.24 -20.11
N LYS A 488 -4.83 11.20 -19.76
CA LYS A 488 -3.65 11.57 -20.57
C LYS A 488 -2.48 10.61 -20.38
N ILE A 489 -2.50 9.77 -19.34
CA ILE A 489 -1.45 8.80 -19.06
C ILE A 489 -1.61 7.60 -20.01
N PRO A 490 -0.56 7.21 -20.74
CA PRO A 490 -0.57 6.01 -21.56
C PRO A 490 -0.70 4.74 -20.69
N THR A 491 -1.47 3.77 -21.15
CA THR A 491 -1.63 2.46 -20.50
C THR A 491 -0.29 1.72 -20.40
N SER A 492 0.59 1.90 -21.40
CA SER A 492 1.95 1.35 -21.43
C SER A 492 2.84 1.79 -20.27
N VAL A 493 2.68 3.03 -19.79
CA VAL A 493 3.40 3.53 -18.62
C VAL A 493 2.90 2.81 -17.35
N LEU A 494 1.60 2.52 -17.26
CA LEU A 494 1.05 1.75 -16.14
C LEU A 494 1.65 0.34 -16.10
N TRP A 495 1.76 -0.36 -17.24
CA TRP A 495 2.38 -1.70 -17.28
C TRP A 495 3.84 -1.70 -16.82
N GLY A 496 4.62 -0.68 -17.18
CA GLY A 496 5.98 -0.50 -16.67
C GLY A 496 6.03 -0.32 -15.16
N TYR A 497 5.02 0.34 -14.60
CA TYR A 497 4.87 0.53 -13.16
C TYR A 497 4.51 -0.77 -12.44
N PHE A 498 3.66 -1.63 -13.01
CA PHE A 498 3.39 -2.97 -12.45
C PHE A 498 4.66 -3.82 -12.38
N ALA A 499 5.45 -3.83 -13.45
CA ALA A 499 6.75 -4.51 -13.45
C ALA A 499 7.69 -3.92 -12.39
N PHE A 500 7.68 -2.59 -12.21
CA PHE A 500 8.47 -1.93 -11.17
C PHE A 500 8.05 -2.37 -9.76
N MET A 501 6.75 -2.32 -9.43
CA MET A 501 6.23 -2.75 -8.13
C MET A 501 6.51 -4.23 -7.85
N ALA A 502 6.39 -5.08 -8.87
CA ALA A 502 6.71 -6.50 -8.77
C ALA A 502 8.17 -6.73 -8.39
N ILE A 503 9.10 -5.98 -8.98
CA ILE A 503 10.52 -6.05 -8.63
C ILE A 503 10.80 -5.40 -7.27
N GLU A 504 10.06 -4.35 -6.92
CA GLU A 504 10.24 -3.62 -5.66
C GLU A 504 9.84 -4.45 -4.44
N SER A 505 8.87 -5.36 -4.58
CA SER A 505 8.40 -6.22 -3.49
C SER A 505 9.30 -7.43 -3.20
N LEU A 506 10.28 -7.73 -4.07
CA LEU A 506 11.20 -8.87 -3.89
C LEU A 506 12.29 -8.63 -2.83
N PRO A 507 12.99 -7.47 -2.77
CA PRO A 507 13.98 -7.20 -1.72
C PRO A 507 13.35 -7.16 -0.31
N GLY A 508 13.94 -7.91 0.63
CA GLY A 508 13.42 -8.06 1.99
C GLY A 508 12.48 -9.24 2.18
N ASN A 509 12.24 -10.03 1.14
CA ASN A 509 11.61 -11.34 1.25
C ASN A 509 12.71 -12.41 1.40
N GLN A 510 12.86 -12.99 2.60
CA GLN A 510 13.92 -13.98 2.85
C GLN A 510 13.77 -15.23 1.98
N PHE A 511 12.53 -15.62 1.66
CA PHE A 511 12.28 -16.73 0.74
C PHE A 511 12.85 -16.44 -0.65
N TRP A 512 12.66 -15.23 -1.18
CA TRP A 512 13.27 -14.82 -2.46
C TRP A 512 14.81 -14.79 -2.38
N GLU A 513 15.38 -14.26 -1.31
CA GLU A 513 16.83 -14.26 -1.09
C GLU A 513 17.40 -15.68 -1.03
N ARG A 514 16.69 -16.62 -0.38
CA ARG A 514 17.07 -18.04 -0.36
C ARG A 514 16.97 -18.71 -1.74
N ILE A 515 15.96 -18.37 -2.54
CA ILE A 515 15.86 -18.83 -3.93
C ILE A 515 17.08 -18.32 -4.72
N LEU A 516 17.46 -17.05 -4.58
CA LEU A 516 18.65 -16.50 -5.23
C LEU A 516 19.94 -17.21 -4.77
N LEU A 517 20.06 -17.54 -3.48
CA LEU A 517 21.18 -18.31 -2.97
C LEU A 517 21.25 -19.72 -3.56
N LEU A 518 20.11 -20.36 -3.83
CA LEU A 518 20.05 -21.66 -4.51
C LEU A 518 20.71 -21.59 -5.90
N PHE A 519 20.42 -20.53 -6.66
CA PHE A 519 21.01 -20.28 -7.99
C PHE A 519 22.41 -19.64 -7.94
N THR A 520 22.88 -19.22 -6.78
CA THR A 520 24.23 -18.66 -6.61
C THR A 520 25.25 -19.78 -6.43
N ALA A 521 26.35 -19.71 -7.19
CA ALA A 521 27.44 -20.67 -7.12
C ALA A 521 28.00 -20.79 -5.68
N PRO A 522 28.31 -22.02 -5.20
CA PRO A 522 28.77 -22.23 -3.81
C PRO A 522 29.99 -21.38 -3.42
N SER A 523 30.91 -21.15 -4.37
CA SER A 523 32.12 -20.34 -4.14
C SER A 523 31.85 -18.84 -3.89
N ARG A 524 30.66 -18.35 -4.26
CA ARG A 524 30.23 -16.96 -4.04
C ARG A 524 29.30 -16.79 -2.84
N ARG A 525 28.88 -17.87 -2.17
CA ARG A 525 28.00 -17.78 -0.99
C ARG A 525 28.72 -17.29 0.27
N TYR A 526 30.04 -17.44 0.32
CA TYR A 526 30.90 -17.10 1.47
C TYR A 526 31.68 -15.78 1.28
N LYS A 527 31.53 -15.10 0.15
CA LYS A 527 32.12 -13.78 -0.14
C LYS A 527 31.04 -12.72 -0.01
#